data_AF-A0A377ZL99-F1
#
_entry.id   AF-A0A377ZL99-F1
#
_cell.length_a   1.000
_cell.length_b   1.000
_cell.length_c   1.000
_cell.angle_alpha   90.00
_cell.angle_beta   90.00
_cell.angle_gamma   90.00
#
_symmetry.space_group_name_H-M   'P 1'
#
loop_
_entity.id
_entity.type
_entity.pdbx_description
1 polymer ?
#
loop_
_entity_poly.entity_id
_entity_poly.type
_entity_poly.pdbx_seq_one_letter_code
_entity_poly.pdbx_strand_id
1 'polypeptide(L)'
;MGGGTGTGAAPVVAEVAKDLGILTVAVVTKPFNFEGKKRMAFAEQGITELSKHVDSLITIPNDKLLKVLGRGISLLDAFGAANDVLKGAVQGIAELITRPGLMNVDFADVRTVMSEMGYAMMGSGVGER
;
A
#
# COMPACT_ATOMS: atom_id res chain seq x y z
N MET A 1 6.82 5.88 -0.88
CA MET A 1 7.67 5.99 -2.11
C MET A 1 8.06 7.44 -2.30
N GLY A 2 9.22 7.72 -2.91
CA GLY A 2 9.70 9.08 -3.19
C GLY A 2 10.87 9.57 -2.33
N GLY A 3 11.33 8.76 -1.37
CA GLY A 3 12.60 8.94 -0.64
C GLY A 3 13.76 8.20 -1.33
N GLY A 4 14.91 8.10 -0.66
CA GLY A 4 16.06 7.31 -1.15
C GLY A 4 15.90 5.81 -0.89
N THR A 5 16.05 5.40 0.36
CA THR A 5 16.12 3.98 0.75
C THR A 5 14.84 3.21 0.42
N GLY A 6 13.66 3.73 0.77
CA GLY A 6 12.41 3.02 0.52
C GLY A 6 12.06 2.87 -0.96
N THR A 7 12.55 3.78 -1.82
CA THR A 7 12.29 3.73 -3.27
C THR A 7 13.25 2.77 -3.97
N GLY A 8 14.51 2.70 -3.52
CA GLY A 8 15.53 1.83 -4.14
C GLY A 8 15.61 0.42 -3.55
N ALA A 9 15.37 0.26 -2.25
CA ALA A 9 15.51 -1.05 -1.59
C ALA A 9 14.24 -1.91 -1.66
N ALA A 10 13.05 -1.29 -1.72
CA ALA A 10 11.79 -2.04 -1.75
C ALA A 10 11.67 -2.99 -2.95
N PRO A 11 12.06 -2.60 -4.19
CA PRO A 11 12.05 -3.53 -5.33
C PRO A 11 12.97 -4.73 -5.13
N VAL A 12 14.16 -4.53 -4.54
CA VAL A 12 15.13 -5.61 -4.28
C VAL A 12 14.58 -6.61 -3.27
N VAL A 13 13.93 -6.14 -2.20
CA VAL A 13 13.30 -7.03 -1.21
C VAL A 13 12.14 -7.80 -1.84
N ALA A 14 11.34 -7.14 -2.69
CA ALA A 14 10.23 -7.78 -3.38
C ALA A 14 10.71 -8.86 -4.37
N GLU A 15 11.77 -8.57 -5.11
CA GLU A 15 12.41 -9.51 -6.05
C GLU A 15 12.84 -10.79 -5.32
N VAL A 16 13.55 -10.65 -4.20
CA VAL A 16 13.98 -11.80 -3.38
C VAL A 16 12.79 -12.60 -2.84
N ALA A 17 11.73 -11.94 -2.39
CA ALA A 17 10.54 -12.62 -1.89
C ALA A 17 9.82 -13.41 -3.01
N LYS A 18 9.72 -12.81 -4.21
CA LYS A 18 9.11 -13.43 -5.38
C LYS A 18 9.92 -14.61 -5.91
N ASP A 19 11.24 -14.51 -5.93
CA ASP A 19 12.15 -15.60 -6.32
C ASP A 19 12.05 -16.81 -5.38
N LEU A 20 11.72 -16.57 -4.11
CA LEU A 20 11.44 -17.63 -3.13
C LEU A 20 10.01 -18.21 -3.24
N GLY A 21 9.20 -17.75 -4.20
CA GLY A 21 7.82 -18.20 -4.39
C GLY A 21 6.85 -17.73 -3.31
N ILE A 22 7.19 -16.66 -2.57
CA ILE A 22 6.34 -16.08 -1.53
C ILE A 22 5.36 -15.10 -2.17
N LEU A 23 4.08 -15.18 -1.79
CA LEU A 23 3.07 -14.19 -2.20
C LEU A 23 3.50 -12.80 -1.72
N THR A 24 3.88 -11.95 -2.67
CA THR A 24 4.51 -10.66 -2.41
C THR A 24 3.52 -9.54 -2.71
N VAL A 25 2.98 -8.94 -1.65
CA VAL A 25 2.07 -7.79 -1.73
C VAL A 25 2.78 -6.56 -1.20
N ALA A 26 2.87 -5.52 -2.03
CA ALA A 26 3.45 -4.26 -1.61
C ALA A 26 2.39 -3.18 -1.40
N VAL A 27 2.47 -2.52 -0.24
CA VAL A 27 1.62 -1.37 0.10
C VAL A 27 2.49 -0.14 0.23
N VAL A 28 2.28 0.85 -0.63
CA VAL A 28 3.15 2.02 -0.73
C VAL A 28 2.36 3.32 -0.82
N THR A 29 2.87 4.38 -0.19
CA THR A 29 2.31 5.73 -0.30
C THR A 29 2.98 6.54 -1.41
N LYS A 30 2.19 7.31 -2.15
CA LYS A 30 2.71 8.39 -3.01
C LYS A 30 2.86 9.66 -2.16
N PRO A 31 3.96 10.42 -2.32
CA PRO A 31 4.24 11.60 -1.51
C PRO A 31 3.18 12.68 -1.76
N PHE A 32 3.04 13.64 -0.83
CA PHE A 32 2.14 14.77 -1.03
C PHE A 32 2.67 15.70 -2.13
N ASN A 33 1.78 16.37 -2.86
CA ASN A 33 2.18 17.34 -3.90
C ASN A 33 3.10 18.46 -3.37
N PHE A 34 2.95 18.85 -2.10
CA PHE A 34 3.77 19.89 -1.47
C PHE A 34 5.19 19.45 -1.12
N GLU A 35 5.50 18.14 -1.11
CA GLU A 35 6.85 17.64 -0.84
C GLU A 35 7.80 17.82 -2.05
N GLY A 36 7.25 18.25 -3.18
CA GLY A 36 7.99 18.64 -4.37
C GLY A 36 7.95 17.61 -5.50
N LYS A 37 7.94 18.13 -6.73
CA LYS A 37 7.86 17.33 -7.96
C LYS A 37 8.97 16.28 -8.09
N LYS A 38 10.16 16.55 -7.53
CA LYS A 38 11.30 15.62 -7.58
C LYS A 38 11.03 14.33 -6.79
N ARG A 39 10.41 14.43 -5.60
CA ARG A 39 10.01 13.26 -4.81
C ARG A 39 8.90 12.45 -5.51
N MET A 40 7.94 13.14 -6.12
CA MET A 40 6.90 12.49 -6.90
C MET A 40 7.48 11.70 -8.10
N ALA A 41 8.42 12.29 -8.85
CA ALA A 41 9.06 11.61 -9.96
C ALA A 41 9.82 10.34 -9.50
N PHE A 42 10.55 10.41 -8.39
CA PHE A 42 11.20 9.23 -7.82
C PHE A 42 10.18 8.19 -7.34
N ALA A 43 9.05 8.63 -6.76
CA ALA A 43 8.00 7.72 -6.34
C ALA A 43 7.41 6.94 -7.50
N GLU A 44 7.09 7.60 -8.62
CA GLU A 44 6.55 6.94 -9.82
C GLU A 44 7.56 5.96 -10.44
N GLN A 45 8.84 6.32 -10.47
CA GLN A 45 9.91 5.41 -10.92
C GLN A 45 10.01 4.17 -10.02
N GLY A 46 10.04 4.36 -8.69
CA GLY A 46 10.11 3.25 -7.74
C GLY A 46 8.86 2.37 -7.75
N ILE A 47 7.68 2.96 -7.94
CA ILE A 47 6.41 2.22 -8.09
C ILE A 47 6.44 1.36 -9.36
N THR A 48 6.92 1.94 -10.46
CA THR A 48 7.06 1.22 -11.73
C THR A 48 8.02 0.04 -11.59
N GLU A 49 9.17 0.24 -10.95
CA GLU A 49 10.14 -0.83 -10.74
C GLU A 49 9.59 -1.90 -9.78
N LEU A 50 9.00 -1.49 -8.66
CA LEU A 50 8.41 -2.40 -7.69
C LEU A 50 7.29 -3.23 -8.31
N SER A 51 6.48 -2.66 -9.21
CA SER A 51 5.36 -3.36 -9.86
C SER A 51 5.79 -4.61 -10.66
N LYS A 52 7.05 -4.68 -11.11
CA LYS A 52 7.60 -5.84 -11.82
C LYS A 52 7.88 -7.02 -10.87
N HIS A 53 8.23 -6.70 -9.63
CA HIS A 53 8.77 -7.62 -8.64
C HIS A 53 7.77 -8.05 -7.56
N VAL A 54 6.51 -7.59 -7.65
CA VAL A 54 5.43 -7.96 -6.73
C VAL A 54 4.33 -8.72 -7.47
N ASP A 55 3.48 -9.42 -6.72
CA ASP A 55 2.24 -10.01 -7.25
C ASP A 55 1.12 -8.98 -7.25
N SER A 56 1.02 -8.19 -6.18
CA SER A 56 0.06 -7.10 -6.07
C SER A 56 0.69 -5.83 -5.51
N LEU A 57 0.32 -4.69 -6.10
CA LEU A 57 0.78 -3.36 -5.68
C LEU A 57 -0.42 -2.48 -5.31
N ILE A 58 -0.48 -2.10 -4.04
CA ILE A 58 -1.46 -1.17 -3.50
C ILE A 58 -0.79 0.19 -3.35
N THR A 59 -1.29 1.18 -4.09
CA THR A 59 -0.78 2.56 -4.02
C THR A 59 -1.76 3.47 -3.30
N ILE A 60 -1.29 4.13 -2.25
CA ILE A 60 -2.07 5.07 -1.44
C ILE A 60 -1.63 6.49 -1.80
N PRO A 61 -2.45 7.27 -2.52
CA PRO A 61 -2.12 8.66 -2.83
C PRO A 61 -2.35 9.55 -1.60
N ASN A 62 -1.27 10.04 -0.97
CA ASN A 62 -1.38 10.88 0.23
C ASN A 62 -2.21 12.15 0.01
N ASP A 63 -2.26 12.70 -1.21
CA ASP A 63 -3.12 13.84 -1.53
C ASP A 63 -4.61 13.56 -1.34
N LYS A 64 -5.07 12.30 -1.48
CA LYS A 64 -6.47 11.95 -1.18
C LYS A 64 -6.74 12.03 0.33
N LEU A 65 -5.75 11.77 1.17
CA LEU A 65 -5.88 11.88 2.63
C LEU A 65 -6.11 13.33 3.06
N LEU A 66 -5.42 14.29 2.43
CA LEU A 66 -5.65 15.73 2.70
C LEU A 66 -7.10 16.16 2.47
N LYS A 67 -7.77 15.59 1.45
CA LYS A 67 -9.17 15.90 1.16
C LYS A 67 -10.11 15.43 2.27
N VAL A 68 -9.78 14.32 2.93
CA VAL A 68 -10.58 13.72 4.00
C VAL A 68 -10.30 14.38 5.36
N LEU A 69 -9.03 14.73 5.61
CA LEU A 69 -8.58 15.29 6.89
C LEU A 69 -8.90 16.79 7.07
N GLY A 70 -9.23 17.51 6.00
CA GLY A 70 -9.69 18.91 6.06
C GLY A 70 -8.56 19.97 6.08
N ARG A 71 -8.94 21.25 6.13
CA ARG A 71 -7.99 22.40 6.16
C ARG A 71 -7.56 22.70 7.60
N GLY A 72 -6.25 22.81 7.84
CA GLY A 72 -5.68 23.23 9.14
C GLY A 72 -4.89 22.15 9.88
N ILE A 73 -4.78 20.94 9.32
CA ILE A 73 -3.95 19.87 9.88
C ILE A 73 -2.46 20.19 9.77
N SER A 74 -1.68 19.79 10.78
CA SER A 74 -0.23 19.91 10.70
C SER A 74 0.34 18.87 9.74
N LEU A 75 1.57 19.11 9.28
CA LEU A 75 2.29 18.15 8.45
C LEU A 75 2.49 16.80 9.18
N LEU A 76 2.69 16.85 10.49
CA LEU A 76 2.84 15.67 11.35
C LEU A 76 1.55 14.84 11.39
N ASP A 77 0.39 15.49 11.52
CA ASP A 77 -0.91 14.81 11.54
C ASP A 77 -1.21 14.14 10.19
N ALA A 78 -0.85 14.78 9.09
CA ALA A 78 -1.03 14.22 7.75
C ALA A 78 -0.18 12.96 7.54
N PHE A 79 1.06 12.93 8.05
CA PHE A 79 1.89 11.72 8.04
C PHE A 79 1.34 10.63 8.97
N GLY A 80 0.82 11.01 10.14
CA GLY A 80 0.14 10.08 11.06
C GLY A 80 -1.02 9.37 10.38
N ALA A 81 -1.91 10.12 9.73
CA ALA A 81 -3.04 9.55 9.01
C ALA A 81 -2.61 8.64 7.84
N ALA A 82 -1.53 8.97 7.12
CA ALA A 82 -0.99 8.08 6.10
C ALA A 82 -0.48 6.76 6.69
N ASN A 83 0.16 6.80 7.87
CA ASN A 83 0.58 5.60 8.59
C ASN A 83 -0.62 4.76 9.07
N ASP A 84 -1.69 5.39 9.53
CA ASP A 84 -2.90 4.68 9.95
C ASP A 84 -3.58 3.97 8.77
N VAL A 85 -3.61 4.59 7.59
CA VAL A 85 -4.13 3.95 6.38
C VAL A 85 -3.23 2.79 5.92
N LEU A 86 -1.90 2.95 5.99
CA LEU A 86 -0.96 1.86 5.71
C LEU A 86 -1.16 0.68 6.68
N LYS A 87 -1.29 0.96 7.97
CA LYS A 87 -1.56 -0.05 9.00
C LYS A 87 -2.88 -0.74 8.75
N GLY A 88 -3.95 0.01 8.50
CA GLY A 88 -5.27 -0.54 8.21
C GLY A 88 -5.26 -1.44 6.97
N ALA A 89 -4.47 -1.08 5.95
CA ALA A 89 -4.34 -1.88 4.75
C ALA A 89 -3.68 -3.22 4.98
N VAL A 90 -2.54 -3.22 5.66
CA VAL A 90 -1.81 -4.45 6.00
C VAL A 90 -2.62 -5.30 6.96
N GLN A 91 -3.25 -4.67 7.97
CA GLN A 91 -4.08 -5.35 8.95
C GLN A 91 -5.31 -6.01 8.30
N GLY A 92 -5.99 -5.34 7.37
CA GLY A 92 -7.14 -5.91 6.67
C GLY A 92 -6.79 -7.18 5.90
N ILE A 93 -5.65 -7.20 5.20
CA ILE A 93 -5.16 -8.39 4.48
C ILE A 93 -4.76 -9.49 5.47
N ALA A 94 -4.02 -9.12 6.53
CA ALA A 94 -3.54 -10.08 7.51
C ALA A 94 -4.68 -10.72 8.32
N GLU A 95 -5.70 -9.94 8.71
CA GLU A 95 -6.85 -10.43 9.47
C GLU A 95 -7.75 -11.36 8.65
N LEU A 96 -7.92 -11.11 7.34
CA LEU A 96 -8.63 -12.02 6.44
C LEU A 96 -7.99 -13.41 6.40
N ILE A 97 -6.67 -13.49 6.56
CA ILE A 97 -5.91 -14.75 6.53
C ILE A 97 -5.82 -15.38 7.93
N THR A 98 -5.64 -14.57 8.98
CA THR A 98 -5.28 -15.07 10.33
C THR A 98 -6.48 -15.24 11.26
N ARG A 99 -7.60 -14.54 11.02
CA ARG A 99 -8.80 -14.65 11.83
C ARG A 99 -9.92 -15.33 11.03
N PRO A 100 -10.10 -16.65 11.20
CA PRO A 100 -11.20 -17.35 10.55
C PRO A 100 -12.53 -16.80 11.05
N GLY A 101 -13.29 -16.17 10.15
CA GLY A 101 -14.69 -15.81 10.37
C GLY A 101 -15.63 -16.98 10.12
N LEU A 102 -16.93 -16.78 10.31
CA LEU A 102 -17.97 -17.79 10.01
C LEU A 102 -18.02 -18.19 8.53
N MET A 103 -17.65 -17.28 7.62
CA MET A 103 -17.28 -17.60 6.24
C MET A 103 -15.77 -17.51 6.11
N ASN A 104 -15.11 -18.66 6.01
CA ASN A 104 -13.67 -18.74 5.88
C ASN A 104 -13.29 -18.52 4.41
N VAL A 105 -12.55 -17.47 4.12
CA VAL A 105 -11.86 -17.31 2.83
C VAL A 105 -10.51 -17.99 3.01
N ASP A 106 -10.15 -18.93 2.15
CA ASP A 106 -8.89 -19.63 2.31
C ASP A 106 -7.72 -18.82 1.72
N PHE A 107 -6.49 -19.16 2.11
CA PHE A 107 -5.29 -18.48 1.59
C PHE A 107 -5.11 -18.69 0.08
N ALA A 108 -5.67 -19.77 -0.49
CA ALA A 108 -5.57 -20.05 -1.92
C ALA A 108 -6.46 -19.10 -2.74
N ASP A 109 -7.65 -18.75 -2.24
CA ASP A 109 -8.57 -17.78 -2.81
C ASP A 109 -7.95 -16.38 -2.77
N VAL A 110 -7.39 -15.98 -1.62
CA VAL A 110 -6.68 -14.69 -1.48
C VAL A 110 -5.49 -14.61 -2.42
N ARG A 111 -4.69 -15.69 -2.48
CA ARG A 111 -3.56 -15.78 -3.42
C ARG A 111 -4.03 -15.65 -4.87
N THR A 112 -5.08 -16.35 -5.26
CA THR A 112 -5.60 -16.33 -6.64
C THR A 112 -6.04 -14.92 -7.03
N VAL A 113 -6.81 -14.24 -6.18
CA VAL A 113 -7.27 -12.86 -6.43
C VAL A 113 -6.11 -11.86 -6.44
N MET A 114 -5.10 -12.04 -5.58
CA MET A 114 -3.97 -11.12 -5.49
C MET A 114 -2.86 -11.39 -6.51
N SER A 115 -2.76 -12.60 -7.07
CA SER A 115 -1.79 -12.95 -8.11
C SER A 115 -2.21 -12.49 -9.51
N GLU A 116 -3.49 -12.25 -9.77
CA GLU A 116 -3.98 -11.79 -11.09
C GLU A 116 -4.16 -10.26 -11.21
N MET A 117 -3.97 -9.51 -10.12
CA MET A 117 -4.34 -8.10 -10.06
C MET A 117 -3.13 -7.16 -10.07
N GLY A 118 -2.86 -6.59 -11.24
CA GLY A 118 -2.18 -5.29 -11.34
C GLY A 118 -2.99 -4.18 -10.65
N TYR A 119 -2.31 -3.10 -10.25
CA TYR A 119 -2.85 -1.90 -9.55
C TYR A 119 -4.11 -2.13 -8.69
N ALA A 120 -3.93 -2.51 -7.42
CA ALA A 120 -5.03 -2.68 -6.48
C ALA A 120 -5.39 -1.35 -5.77
N MET A 121 -6.70 -1.13 -5.51
CA MET A 121 -7.22 -0.02 -4.71
C MET A 121 -7.91 -0.54 -3.45
N MET A 122 -7.74 0.18 -2.34
CA MET A 122 -8.34 -0.15 -1.06
C MET A 122 -9.26 0.97 -0.57
N GLY A 123 -10.44 0.60 -0.06
CA GLY A 123 -11.36 1.48 0.63
C GLY A 123 -11.81 0.85 1.94
N SER A 124 -12.06 1.66 2.96
CA SER A 124 -12.70 1.23 4.20
C SER A 124 -14.00 2.03 4.40
N GLY A 125 -15.04 1.39 4.93
CA GLY A 125 -16.30 2.01 5.27
C GLY A 125 -16.78 1.50 6.62
N VAL A 126 -17.21 2.40 7.50
CA VAL A 126 -17.78 2.07 8.79
C VAL A 126 -19.20 2.62 8.81
N GLY A 127 -20.17 1.75 9.08
CA GLY A 127 -21.58 2.12 9.22
C GLY A 127 -22.07 1.74 10.62
N GLU A 128 -22.56 2.73 11.36
CA GLU A 128 -23.33 2.50 12.59
C GLU A 128 -24.82 2.62 12.30
N ARG A 129 -25.63 1.92 13.09
CA ARG A 129 -27.07 1.80 12.94
C ARG A 129 -27.82 2.69 13.91
#